data_AF-A0A831LWD7-F1
#
_entry.id   AF-A0A831LWD7-F1
#
_cell.length_a   1.000
_cell.length_b   1.000
_cell.length_c   1.000
_cell.angle_alpha   90.00
_cell.angle_beta   90.00
_cell.angle_gamma   90.00
#
_symmetry.space_group_name_H-M   'P 1'
#
loop_
_entity.id
_entity.type
_entity.pdbx_description
1 polymer ?
#
loop_
_entity_poly.entity_id
_entity_poly.type
_entity_poly.pdbx_seq_one_letter_code
_entity_poly.pdbx_strand_id
1 'polypeptide(L)' 'MEKLKKIPEFKNEDEEREFWAKNDSSEYLDWDKFERMVFPNLKPSKIKL' A
#
# COMPACT_ATOMS: atom_id res chain seq x y z
N MET A 1 14.49 6.94 -14.14
CA MET A 1 13.40 6.66 -13.18
C MET A 1 12.28 7.64 -13.51
N GLU A 2 11.08 7.12 -13.77
CA GLU A 2 9.89 7.93 -14.03
C GLU A 2 9.59 8.81 -12.80
N LYS A 3 9.01 10.00 -13.01
CA LYS A 3 8.63 10.88 -11.89
C LYS A 3 7.42 10.27 -11.20
N LEU A 4 7.57 9.92 -9.92
CA LEU A 4 6.46 9.44 -9.10
C LEU A 4 5.36 10.50 -8.99
N LYS A 5 4.11 10.04 -9.13
CA LYS A 5 2.91 10.85 -8.92
C LYS A 5 2.75 11.15 -7.43
N LYS A 6 2.09 12.26 -7.11
CA LYS A 6 1.75 12.60 -5.73
C LYS A 6 0.61 11.71 -5.24
N ILE A 7 0.77 11.14 -4.05
CA ILE A 7 -0.29 10.43 -3.34
C ILE A 7 -1.33 11.47 -2.88
N PRO A 8 -2.64 11.28 -3.15
CA PRO A 8 -3.69 12.16 -2.66
C PRO A 8 -3.80 12.14 -1.12
N GLU A 9 -4.43 13.16 -0.54
CA GLU A 9 -4.83 13.12 0.86
C GLU A 9 -6.20 12.43 0.96
N PHE A 10 -6.27 11.35 1.75
CA PHE A 10 -7.51 10.61 1.99
C PHE A 10 -8.12 11.03 3.33
N LYS A 11 -9.45 11.14 3.37
CA LYS A 11 -10.15 11.50 4.61
C LYS A 11 -10.33 10.29 5.53
N ASN A 12 -10.36 9.08 4.96
CA ASN A 12 -10.56 7.82 5.67
C ASN A 12 -9.93 6.64 4.91
N GLU A 13 -9.87 5.47 5.55
CA GLU A 13 -9.26 4.26 4.97
C GLU A 13 -10.06 3.69 3.79
N ASP A 14 -11.38 3.84 3.78
CA ASP A 14 -12.21 3.30 2.68
C ASP A 14 -11.94 4.06 1.37
N GLU A 15 -11.79 5.38 1.42
CA GLU A 15 -11.37 6.21 0.28
C GLU A 15 -9.99 5.80 -0.26
N GLU A 16 -9.04 5.56 0.64
CA GLU A 16 -7.71 5.08 0.26
C GLU A 16 -7.79 3.70 -0.42
N ARG A 17 -8.58 2.79 0.14
CA ARG A 17 -8.77 1.43 -0.41
C ARG A 17 -9.40 1.47 -1.80
N GLU A 18 -10.42 2.31 -2.00
CA GLU A 18 -11.05 2.49 -3.32
C GLU A 18 -10.09 3.08 -4.35
N PHE A 19 -9.20 3.98 -3.93
CA PHE A 19 -8.17 4.54 -4.78
C PHE A 19 -7.16 3.46 -5.22
N TRP A 20 -6.58 2.72 -4.28
CA TRP A 20 -5.60 1.68 -4.60
C TRP A 20 -6.19 0.47 -5.33
N ALA A 21 -7.50 0.22 -5.21
CA ALA A 21 -8.18 -0.79 -6.01
C ALA A 21 -8.21 -0.45 -7.52
N LYS A 22 -8.01 0.82 -7.88
CA LYS A 22 -8.11 1.33 -9.26
C LYS A 22 -6.79 1.86 -9.83
N ASN A 23 -5.78 2.10 -8.99
CA ASN A 23 -4.52 2.75 -9.38
C ASN A 23 -3.34 1.81 -9.14
N ASP A 24 -2.36 1.83 -10.06
CA ASP A 24 -1.11 1.08 -9.91
C ASP A 24 -0.19 1.80 -8.92
N SER A 25 0.21 1.12 -7.84
CA SER A 25 1.07 1.69 -6.80
C SER A 25 2.49 1.99 -7.28
N SER A 26 2.95 1.38 -8.37
CA SER A 26 4.26 1.65 -8.96
C SER A 26 4.41 3.03 -9.57
N GLU A 27 3.30 3.70 -9.87
CA GLU A 27 3.32 5.08 -10.34
C GLU A 27 3.50 6.10 -9.20
N TYR A 28 3.31 5.68 -7.94
CA TYR A 28 3.31 6.56 -6.77
C TYR A 28 4.42 6.25 -5.76
N LEU A 29 4.86 4.99 -5.70
CA LEU A 29 5.82 4.52 -4.69
C LEU A 29 7.20 4.26 -5.28
N ASP A 30 8.23 4.68 -4.55
CA ASP A 30 9.63 4.46 -4.92
C ASP A 30 10.08 3.04 -4.56
N TRP A 31 9.93 2.10 -5.48
CA TRP A 31 10.27 0.69 -5.25
C TRP A 31 11.74 0.46 -4.91
N ASP A 32 12.66 1.37 -5.26
CA ASP A 32 14.08 1.24 -4.92
C ASP A 32 14.32 1.38 -3.41
N LYS A 33 13.42 2.09 -2.72
CA LYS A 33 13.45 2.28 -1.26
C LYS A 33 12.79 1.15 -0.47
N PHE A 34 12.25 0.14 -1.12
CA PHE A 34 11.49 -0.91 -0.43
C PHE A 34 12.45 -1.92 0.18
N GLU A 35 12.29 -2.19 1.47
CA GLU A 35 13.09 -3.15 2.20
C GLU A 35 12.30 -4.42 2.48
N ARG A 36 12.99 -5.57 2.48
CA ARG A 36 12.37 -6.83 2.90
C ARG A 36 12.14 -6.78 4.42
N MET A 37 10.88 -6.82 4.83
CA MET A 37 10.50 -6.87 6.23
C MET A 37 9.99 -8.26 6.63
N VAL A 38 10.45 -8.75 7.79
CA VAL A 38 9.88 -9.94 8.44
C VAL A 38 8.97 -9.49 9.58
N PHE A 39 7.79 -10.11 9.70
CA PHE A 39 6.84 -9.83 10.78
C PHE A 39 6.76 -11.00 11.77
N PRO A 40 7.78 -11.19 12.63
CA PRO A 40 7.93 -12.40 13.45
C PRO A 40 6.80 -12.63 14.47
N ASN A 41 6.10 -11.56 14.85
CA ASN A 41 5.04 -11.58 15.87
C ASN A 41 3.65 -11.27 15.31
N LEU A 42 3.47 -11.27 13.98
CA LEU A 42 2.17 -11.00 13.38
C LEU A 42 1.22 -12.16 13.71
N LYS A 43 0.13 -11.83 14.41
CA LYS A 43 -0.90 -12.82 14.74
C LYS A 43 -1.63 -13.22 13.45
N PRO A 44 -1.99 -14.49 13.28
CA PRO A 44 -2.82 -14.91 12.16
C PRO A 44 -4.16 -14.17 12.21
N SER A 45 -4.64 -13.73 11.04
CA SER A 45 -5.99 -13.18 10.94
C SER A 45 -7.00 -14.29 11.24
N LYS A 46 -8.10 -13.92 11.91
CA LYS A 46 -9.18 -14.86 12.25
C LYS A 46 -10.00 -15.21 11.01
N ILE A 47 -9.40 -15.89 10.04
CA ILE A 47 -10.16 -16.54 8.97
C ILE A 47 -10.60 -17.89 9.54
N LYS A 48 -11.84 -17.95 10.04
CA LYS A 48 -12.52 -19.24 10.17
C LYS A 48 -12.96 -19.62 8.76
N LEU A 49 -12.40 -20.74 8.27
CA LEU A 49 -12.91 -21.46 7.09
C LEU A 49 -14.32 -21.97 7.36
#